data_AF-A0AAV5GJT8-F1
#
_entry.id   AF-A0AAV5GJT8-F1
#
_cell.length_a   1.000
_cell.length_b   1.000
_cell.length_c   1.000
_cell.angle_alpha   90.00
_cell.angle_beta   90.00
_cell.angle_gamma   90.00
#
_symmetry.space_group_name_H-M   'P 1'
#
loop_
_entity.id
_entity.type
_entity.pdbx_description
1 polymer ?
#
loop_
_entity_poly.entity_id
_entity_poly.type
_entity_poly.pdbx_seq_one_letter_code
_entity_poly.pdbx_strand_id
1 'polypeptide(L)'
;MPATGSPPRPLPGQSMIALLSVVVGPLFWLGSLFLLIFGPSSWRERATFAIVVAPPATLLRYFLSKRLNPLSKRFPIGTYTANSLAVLVFAVMALLARNPRSPLGCAALRGVQDGFCGSLSTISTLVVEVRGLGTGDSYRYLIASWIVSMALFTVVLGPWVWSDDRGPLCWER
;
A
#
# COMPACT_ATOMS: atom_id res chain seq x y z
N MET A 1 -7.69 12.77 -32.65
CA MET A 1 -8.44 13.85 -31.98
C MET A 1 -8.71 13.41 -30.54
N PRO A 2 -8.21 14.10 -29.50
CA PRO A 2 -8.61 13.78 -28.14
C PRO A 2 -10.04 14.28 -27.94
N ALA A 3 -10.94 13.39 -27.50
CA ALA A 3 -12.28 13.77 -27.10
C ALA A 3 -12.17 14.80 -25.96
N THR A 4 -12.45 16.06 -26.27
CA THR A 4 -12.66 17.13 -25.30
C THR A 4 -14.03 16.90 -24.64
N GLY A 5 -14.13 15.83 -23.84
CA GLY A 5 -15.26 15.65 -22.95
C GLY A 5 -15.21 16.74 -21.90
N SER A 6 -16.27 17.53 -21.76
CA SER A 6 -16.44 18.43 -20.63
C SER A 6 -16.24 17.65 -19.33
N PRO A 7 -15.61 18.24 -18.29
CA PRO A 7 -15.48 17.55 -17.01
C PRO A 7 -16.88 17.12 -16.56
N PRO A 8 -17.05 15.89 -16.08
CA PRO A 8 -18.35 15.40 -15.64
C PRO A 8 -18.92 16.37 -14.60
N ARG A 9 -20.19 16.77 -14.78
CA ARG A 9 -20.85 17.66 -13.82
C ARG A 9 -20.81 17.01 -12.44
N PRO A 10 -20.43 17.75 -11.38
CA PRO A 10 -20.43 17.19 -10.04
C PRO A 10 -21.86 16.76 -9.69
N LEU A 11 -22.01 15.51 -9.28
CA LEU A 11 -23.31 15.00 -8.80
C LEU A 11 -23.74 15.81 -7.56
N PRO A 12 -25.05 16.00 -7.33
CA PRO A 12 -25.56 16.64 -6.12
C PRO A 12 -24.93 16.00 -4.87
N GLY A 13 -24.30 16.80 -4.01
CA GLY A 13 -23.64 16.33 -2.79
C GLY A 13 -22.15 15.98 -2.92
N GLN A 14 -21.56 15.91 -4.12
CA GLN A 14 -20.12 15.65 -4.27
C GLN A 14 -19.23 16.72 -3.64
N SER A 15 -19.60 18.00 -3.79
CA SER A 15 -18.84 19.11 -3.19
C SER A 15 -18.84 19.04 -1.66
N MET A 16 -19.95 18.63 -1.06
CA MET A 16 -20.07 18.44 0.37
C MET A 16 -19.23 17.25 0.85
N ILE A 17 -19.29 16.10 0.16
CA ILE A 17 -18.47 14.93 0.49
C ILE A 17 -16.97 15.22 0.33
N ALA A 18 -16.58 15.94 -0.72
CA ALA A 18 -15.20 16.35 -0.95
C ALA A 18 -14.71 17.29 0.17
N LEU A 19 -15.51 18.30 0.53
CA LEU A 19 -15.19 19.22 1.62
C LEU A 19 -15.05 18.48 2.95
N LEU A 20 -16.01 17.61 3.28
CA LEU A 20 -15.96 16.78 4.48
C LEU A 20 -14.71 15.90 4.50
N SER A 21 -14.37 15.25 3.38
CA SER A 21 -13.19 14.38 3.31
C SER A 21 -11.87 15.14 3.51
N VAL A 22 -11.76 16.35 2.95
CA VAL A 22 -10.56 17.21 3.06
C VAL A 22 -10.38 17.75 4.47
N VAL A 23 -11.45 17.96 5.23
CA VAL A 23 -11.37 18.45 6.61
C VAL A 23 -11.23 17.28 7.60
N VAL A 24 -12.10 16.28 7.50
CA VAL A 24 -12.17 15.16 8.44
C VAL A 24 -10.92 14.27 8.34
N GLY A 25 -10.43 13.98 7.13
CA GLY A 25 -9.28 13.09 6.93
C GLY A 25 -8.02 13.53 7.70
N PRO A 26 -7.51 14.77 7.50
CA PRO A 26 -6.36 15.28 8.23
C PRO A 26 -6.58 15.34 9.74
N LEU A 27 -7.79 15.68 10.20
CA LEU A 27 -8.11 15.70 11.64
C LEU A 27 -8.01 14.30 12.26
N PHE A 28 -8.57 13.28 11.59
CA PHE A 28 -8.44 11.89 12.05
C PHE A 28 -6.98 11.41 12.01
N TRP A 29 -6.22 11.81 10.99
CA TRP A 29 -4.81 11.47 10.91
C TRP A 29 -3.99 12.14 12.03
N LEU A 30 -4.23 13.42 12.32
CA LEU A 30 -3.65 14.10 13.47
C LEU A 30 -4.02 13.41 14.79
N GLY A 31 -5.29 13.03 14.96
CA GLY A 31 -5.74 12.25 16.12
C GLY A 31 -4.98 10.93 16.26
N SER A 32 -4.71 10.23 15.16
CA SER A 32 -3.90 9.00 15.16
C SER A 32 -2.43 9.24 15.56
N LEU A 33 -1.85 10.39 15.19
CA LEU A 33 -0.52 10.80 15.63
C LEU A 33 -0.48 11.07 17.13
N PHE A 34 -1.50 11.76 17.66
CA PHE A 34 -1.63 11.97 19.11
C PHE A 34 -1.75 10.63 19.85
N LEU A 35 -2.55 9.68 19.34
CA LEU A 35 -2.66 8.34 19.92
C LEU A 35 -1.36 7.54 19.84
N LEU A 36 -0.56 7.69 18.78
CA LEU A 36 0.73 7.03 18.66
C LEU A 36 1.72 7.55 19.72
N ILE A 37 1.75 8.87 19.93
CA ILE A 37 2.71 9.53 20.82
C ILE A 37 2.31 9.34 22.30
N PHE A 38 1.07 9.71 22.65
CA PHE A 38 0.60 9.79 24.03
C PHE A 38 -0.23 8.57 24.48
N GLY A 39 -0.68 7.74 23.54
CA GLY A 39 -1.49 6.57 23.87
C GLY A 39 -0.69 5.41 24.47
N PRO A 40 -1.40 4.34 24.89
CA PRO A 40 -0.78 3.16 25.48
C PRO A 40 0.25 2.50 24.55
N SER A 41 1.38 2.06 25.11
CA SER A 41 2.44 1.39 24.34
C SER A 41 1.95 0.12 23.63
N SER A 42 1.01 -0.62 24.23
CA SER A 42 0.40 -1.83 23.66
C SER A 42 -0.41 -1.58 22.38
N TRP A 43 -0.84 -0.34 22.12
CA TRP A 43 -1.59 0.00 20.92
C TRP A 43 -0.68 0.32 19.73
N ARG A 44 0.60 0.61 19.99
CA ARG A 44 1.59 0.97 18.97
C ARG A 44 1.78 -0.13 17.96
N GLU A 45 2.07 -1.33 18.44
CA GLU A 45 2.28 -2.52 17.61
C GLU A 45 1.00 -3.03 16.94
N ARG A 46 -0.18 -2.81 17.57
CA ARG A 46 -1.46 -3.36 17.10
C ARG A 46 -2.16 -2.50 16.07
N ALA A 47 -2.06 -1.17 16.20
CA ALA A 47 -2.89 -0.27 15.41
C ALA A 47 -2.27 1.10 15.12
N THR A 48 -1.74 1.80 16.12
CA THR A 48 -1.46 3.25 15.93
C THR A 48 -0.33 3.52 14.95
N PHE A 49 0.71 2.67 14.89
CA PHE A 49 1.71 2.80 13.82
C PHE A 49 1.10 2.59 12.43
N ALA A 50 0.30 1.53 12.25
CA ALA A 50 -0.34 1.21 10.97
C ALA A 50 -1.25 2.35 10.48
N ILE A 51 -2.08 2.90 11.37
CA ILE A 51 -3.01 4.00 11.05
C ILE A 51 -2.24 5.26 10.65
N VAL A 52 -1.12 5.57 11.30
CA VAL A 52 -0.32 6.76 10.99
C VAL A 52 0.37 6.67 9.62
N VAL A 53 0.88 5.49 9.25
CA VAL A 53 1.65 5.32 7.99
C VAL A 53 0.77 5.02 6.77
N ALA A 54 -0.50 4.64 6.98
CA ALA A 54 -1.45 4.32 5.91
C ALA A 54 -1.79 5.50 4.98
N PRO A 55 -2.06 6.74 5.47
CA PRO A 55 -2.40 7.86 4.59
C PRO A 55 -1.27 8.29 3.66
N PRO A 56 0.00 8.43 4.10
CA PRO A 56 1.12 8.67 3.19
C PRO A 56 1.24 7.62 2.08
N ALA A 57 1.07 6.32 2.41
CA ALA A 57 1.05 5.24 1.42
C ALA A 57 -0.09 5.38 0.39
N THR A 58 -1.28 5.75 0.86
CA THR A 58 -2.45 5.97 0.00
C THR A 58 -2.23 7.13 -0.97
N LEU A 59 -1.62 8.23 -0.49
CA LEU A 59 -1.25 9.37 -1.34
C LEU A 59 -0.20 8.96 -2.38
N LEU A 60 0.81 8.20 -1.97
CA LEU A 60 1.82 7.67 -2.90
C LEU A 60 1.16 6.82 -4.00
N ARG A 61 0.28 5.88 -3.64
CA ARG A 61 -0.49 5.08 -4.60
C ARG A 61 -1.30 5.98 -5.55
N TYR A 62 -2.00 6.98 -5.02
CA TYR A 62 -2.77 7.93 -5.83
C TYR A 62 -1.88 8.65 -6.85
N PHE A 63 -0.72 9.18 -6.42
CA PHE A 63 0.18 9.88 -7.33
C PHE A 63 0.82 8.95 -8.37
N LEU A 64 1.19 7.73 -8.00
CA LEU A 64 1.69 6.71 -8.92
C LEU A 64 0.64 6.37 -9.98
N SER A 65 -0.58 6.01 -9.58
CA SER A 65 -1.67 5.72 -10.51
C SER A 65 -1.99 6.93 -11.40
N LYS A 66 -2.09 8.13 -10.82
CA LYS A 66 -2.42 9.35 -11.58
C LYS A 66 -1.37 9.69 -12.65
N ARG A 67 -0.08 9.54 -12.33
CA ARG A 67 1.00 9.91 -13.25
C ARG A 67 1.35 8.81 -14.24
N LEU A 68 1.31 7.55 -13.82
CA LEU A 68 1.86 6.44 -14.60
C LEU A 68 0.80 5.61 -15.33
N ASN A 69 -0.44 5.50 -14.84
CA ASN A 69 -1.48 4.74 -15.55
C ASN A 69 -1.82 5.34 -16.94
N PRO A 70 -1.88 6.68 -17.13
CA PRO A 70 -2.16 7.24 -18.45
C PRO A 70 -1.08 6.97 -19.50
N LEU A 71 0.13 6.57 -19.09
CA LEU A 71 1.25 6.31 -20.00
C LEU A 71 1.02 5.09 -20.89
N SER A 72 0.18 4.14 -20.46
CA SER A 72 -0.17 2.96 -21.25
C SER A 72 -1.63 2.56 -21.04
N LYS A 73 -2.39 2.53 -22.14
CA LYS A 73 -3.78 2.05 -22.14
C LYS A 73 -3.90 0.52 -22.02
N ARG A 74 -2.81 -0.21 -22.26
CA ARG A 74 -2.76 -1.68 -22.24
C ARG A 74 -2.27 -2.24 -20.91
N PHE A 75 -1.59 -1.40 -20.12
CA PHE A 75 -0.94 -1.85 -18.89
C PHE A 75 -0.93 -0.70 -17.86
N PRO A 76 -1.69 -0.79 -16.77
CA PRO A 76 -1.72 0.22 -15.72
C PRO A 76 -0.42 0.24 -14.89
N ILE A 77 0.60 0.96 -15.40
CA ILE A 77 1.95 0.97 -14.84
C ILE A 77 1.98 1.49 -13.38
N GLY A 78 1.13 2.45 -13.03
CA GLY A 78 1.10 3.04 -11.70
C GLY A 78 0.59 2.06 -10.64
N THR A 79 -0.52 1.38 -10.93
CA THR A 79 -1.08 0.36 -10.01
C THR A 79 -0.15 -0.84 -9.89
N TYR A 80 0.41 -1.30 -11.01
CA TYR A 80 1.46 -2.33 -11.03
C TYR A 80 2.67 -1.95 -10.14
N THR A 81 3.18 -0.73 -10.30
CA THR A 81 4.34 -0.24 -9.55
C THR A 81 4.02 -0.12 -8.06
N ALA A 82 2.84 0.38 -7.71
CA ALA A 82 2.42 0.51 -6.32
C ALA A 82 2.33 -0.86 -5.62
N ASN A 83 1.71 -1.86 -6.27
CA ASN A 83 1.61 -3.22 -5.75
C ASN A 83 3.00 -3.87 -5.61
N SER A 84 3.85 -3.76 -6.63
CA SER A 84 5.20 -4.33 -6.61
C SER A 84 6.08 -3.70 -5.53
N LEU A 85 6.00 -2.37 -5.36
CA LEU A 85 6.72 -1.65 -4.31
C LEU A 85 6.22 -2.04 -2.92
N ALA A 86 4.91 -2.21 -2.74
CA ALA A 86 4.35 -2.68 -1.47
C ALA A 86 4.90 -4.07 -1.09
N VAL A 87 4.98 -5.00 -2.03
CA VAL A 87 5.55 -6.35 -1.79
C VAL A 87 7.04 -6.27 -1.45
N LEU A 88 7.80 -5.46 -2.18
CA LEU A 88 9.22 -5.24 -1.88
C LEU A 88 9.43 -4.69 -0.46
N VAL A 89 8.71 -3.62 -0.11
CA VAL A 89 8.79 -3.01 1.23
C VAL A 89 8.38 -4.03 2.29
N PHE A 90 7.28 -4.75 2.07
CA PHE A 90 6.81 -5.80 2.99
C PHE A 90 7.91 -6.83 3.26
N ALA A 91 8.52 -7.38 2.21
CA ALA A 91 9.54 -8.40 2.34
C ALA A 91 10.79 -7.89 3.09
N VAL A 92 11.22 -6.65 2.83
CA VAL A 92 12.33 -6.02 3.56
C VAL A 92 11.97 -5.81 5.03
N MET A 93 10.77 -5.31 5.34
CA MET A 93 10.34 -5.13 6.74
C MET A 93 10.26 -6.47 7.48
N ALA A 94 9.79 -7.53 6.81
CA ALA A 94 9.74 -8.87 7.37
C ALA A 94 11.15 -9.41 7.69
N LEU A 95 12.15 -9.13 6.84
CA LEU A 95 13.54 -9.48 7.13
C LEU A 95 14.08 -8.72 8.35
N LEU A 96 13.84 -7.40 8.42
CA LEU A 96 14.27 -6.55 9.53
C LEU A 96 13.59 -6.92 10.86
N ALA A 97 12.35 -7.43 10.81
CA ALA A 97 11.57 -7.81 11.99
C ALA A 97 12.13 -9.02 12.73
N ARG A 98 13.08 -9.75 12.13
CA ARG A 98 13.73 -10.91 12.75
C ARG A 98 14.77 -10.49 13.78
N ASN A 99 15.46 -9.38 13.51
CA ASN A 99 16.49 -8.80 14.37
C ASN A 99 16.15 -7.33 14.69
N PRO A 100 15.07 -7.07 15.46
CA PRO A 100 14.69 -5.71 15.82
C PRO A 100 15.73 -5.10 16.77
N ARG A 101 16.04 -3.82 16.59
CA ARG A 101 16.95 -3.09 17.50
C ARG A 101 16.26 -2.66 18.81
N SER A 102 14.93 -2.58 18.82
CA SER A 102 14.14 -2.19 19.99
C SER A 102 12.68 -2.65 19.86
N PRO A 103 11.92 -2.75 20.97
CA PRO A 103 10.48 -3.03 20.93
C PRO A 103 9.69 -2.00 20.12
N LEU A 104 10.07 -0.72 20.21
CA LEU A 104 9.46 0.34 19.39
C LEU A 104 9.74 0.13 17.90
N GLY A 105 10.96 -0.28 17.55
CA GLY A 105 11.33 -0.62 16.18
C GLY A 105 10.51 -1.80 15.66
N CYS A 106 10.29 -2.83 16.48
CA CYS A 106 9.43 -3.96 16.13
C CYS A 106 7.99 -3.51 15.82
N ALA A 107 7.41 -2.68 16.69
CA ALA A 107 6.07 -2.13 16.50
C ALA A 107 5.96 -1.29 15.21
N ALA A 108 7.00 -0.50 14.90
CA ALA A 108 7.05 0.29 13.67
C ALA A 108 7.15 -0.61 12.42
N LEU A 109 8.00 -1.65 12.43
CA LEU A 109 8.14 -2.60 11.32
C LEU A 109 6.82 -3.33 11.01
N ARG A 110 6.08 -3.72 12.04
CA ARG A 110 4.74 -4.29 11.89
C ARG A 110 3.75 -3.28 11.32
N GLY A 111 3.75 -2.06 11.86
CA GLY A 111 2.88 -0.99 11.37
C GLY A 111 3.13 -0.63 9.89
N VAL A 112 4.38 -0.69 9.42
CA VAL A 112 4.70 -0.50 7.99
C VAL A 112 4.15 -1.65 7.14
N GLN A 113 4.22 -2.90 7.61
CA GLN A 113 3.62 -4.03 6.89
C GLN A 113 2.10 -3.93 6.82
N ASP A 114 1.43 -3.77 7.96
CA ASP A 114 -0.03 -3.79 8.04
C ASP A 114 -0.66 -2.50 7.49
N GLY A 115 -0.06 -1.34 7.78
CA GLY A 115 -0.58 -0.03 7.39
C GLY A 115 -0.10 0.46 6.03
N PHE A 116 1.22 0.63 5.89
CA PHE A 116 1.82 1.27 4.70
C PHE A 116 1.69 0.35 3.48
N CYS A 117 2.15 -0.90 3.57
CA CYS A 117 2.08 -1.84 2.45
C CYS A 117 0.63 -2.21 2.13
N GLY A 118 -0.22 -2.36 3.16
CA GLY A 118 -1.66 -2.60 2.98
C GLY A 118 -2.37 -1.47 2.23
N SER A 119 -1.99 -0.21 2.48
CA SER A 119 -2.62 0.96 1.83
C SER A 119 -2.00 1.33 0.47
N LEU A 120 -0.71 0.99 0.28
CA LEU A 120 0.02 1.20 -0.98
C LEU A 120 -0.35 0.15 -2.03
N SER A 121 -0.67 -1.08 -1.62
CA SER A 121 -1.17 -2.11 -2.52
C SER A 121 -2.69 -2.00 -2.72
N THR A 122 -3.19 -2.59 -3.81
CA THR A 122 -4.62 -2.65 -4.08
C THR A 122 -4.99 -3.80 -5.02
N ILE A 123 -6.01 -4.56 -4.64
CA ILE A 123 -6.69 -5.53 -5.51
C ILE A 123 -7.93 -4.91 -6.15
N SER A 124 -8.64 -4.03 -5.43
CA SER A 124 -9.89 -3.43 -5.93
C SER A 124 -9.68 -2.61 -7.19
N THR A 125 -8.63 -1.79 -7.25
CA THR A 125 -8.30 -1.03 -8.46
C THR A 125 -7.81 -1.95 -9.58
N LEU A 126 -6.97 -2.94 -9.26
CA LEU A 126 -6.48 -3.92 -10.22
C LEU A 126 -7.62 -4.68 -10.90
N VAL A 127 -8.64 -5.11 -10.15
CA VAL A 127 -9.83 -5.78 -10.72
C VAL A 127 -10.61 -4.87 -11.66
N VAL A 128 -10.78 -3.60 -11.31
CA VAL A 128 -11.46 -2.62 -12.18
C VAL A 128 -10.67 -2.39 -13.47
N GLU A 129 -9.36 -2.28 -13.38
CA GLU A 129 -8.49 -2.12 -14.55
C GLU A 129 -8.51 -3.36 -15.45
N VAL A 130 -8.44 -4.56 -14.88
CA VAL A 130 -8.52 -5.83 -15.61
C VAL A 130 -9.82 -5.96 -16.40
N ARG A 131 -10.94 -5.51 -15.83
CA ARG A 131 -12.25 -5.48 -16.51
C ARG A 131 -12.31 -4.45 -17.64
N GLY A 132 -11.50 -3.40 -17.56
CA GLY A 132 -11.42 -2.35 -18.59
C GLY A 132 -10.44 -2.65 -19.73
N LEU A 133 -9.62 -3.71 -19.61
CA LEU A 133 -8.64 -4.13 -20.60
C LEU A 133 -9.22 -5.18 -21.56
N GLY A 134 -8.64 -5.29 -22.76
CA GLY A 134 -8.94 -6.40 -23.67
C GLY A 134 -8.38 -7.72 -23.13
N THR A 135 -9.03 -8.84 -23.44
CA THR A 135 -8.75 -10.17 -22.87
C THR A 135 -7.26 -10.52 -22.79
N GLY A 136 -6.51 -10.33 -23.88
CA GLY A 136 -5.07 -10.63 -23.90
C GLY A 136 -4.24 -9.74 -22.96
N ASP A 137 -4.53 -8.45 -22.94
CA ASP A 137 -3.82 -7.49 -22.07
C ASP A 137 -4.20 -7.69 -20.59
N SER A 138 -5.46 -8.06 -20.30
CA SER A 138 -5.92 -8.43 -18.95
C SER A 138 -5.12 -9.60 -18.38
N TYR A 139 -4.96 -10.69 -19.14
CA TYR A 139 -4.17 -11.85 -18.70
C TYR A 139 -2.70 -11.48 -18.50
N ARG A 140 -2.10 -10.75 -19.45
CA ARG A 140 -0.70 -10.30 -19.33
C ARG A 140 -0.50 -9.43 -18.08
N TYR A 141 -1.42 -8.52 -17.81
CA TYR A 141 -1.35 -7.63 -16.63
C TYR A 141 -1.43 -8.42 -15.32
N LEU A 142 -2.39 -9.34 -15.20
CA LEU A 142 -2.54 -10.20 -14.03
C LEU A 142 -1.32 -11.08 -13.80
N ILE A 143 -0.87 -11.80 -14.83
CA ILE A 143 0.27 -12.71 -14.75
C ILE A 143 1.54 -11.94 -14.41
N ALA A 144 1.80 -10.81 -15.06
CA ALA A 144 2.98 -9.99 -14.75
C ALA A 144 2.96 -9.48 -13.31
N SER A 145 1.81 -8.97 -12.84
CA SER A 145 1.68 -8.47 -11.46
C SER A 145 1.91 -9.57 -10.43
N TRP A 146 1.38 -10.76 -10.67
CA TRP A 146 1.54 -11.90 -9.78
C TRP A 146 2.96 -12.46 -9.79
N ILE A 147 3.54 -12.73 -10.97
CA ILE A 147 4.91 -13.26 -11.10
C ILE A 147 5.92 -12.31 -10.46
N VAL A 148 5.81 -11.01 -10.71
CA VAL A 148 6.74 -10.02 -10.15
C VAL A 148 6.60 -9.94 -8.64
N SER A 149 5.39 -9.97 -8.11
CA SER A 149 5.16 -9.99 -6.67
C SER A 149 5.79 -11.23 -6.03
N MET A 150 5.56 -12.42 -6.61
CA MET A 150 6.17 -13.66 -6.14
C MET A 150 7.70 -13.60 -6.21
N ALA A 151 8.25 -13.16 -7.36
CA ALA A 151 9.69 -13.06 -7.55
C ALA A 151 10.33 -12.09 -6.54
N LEU A 152 9.75 -10.91 -6.32
CA LEU A 152 10.24 -9.94 -5.33
C LEU A 152 10.25 -10.53 -3.93
N PHE A 153 9.16 -11.18 -3.53
CA PHE A 153 9.06 -11.80 -2.21
C PHE A 153 10.08 -12.94 -2.05
N THR A 154 10.20 -13.82 -3.04
CA THR A 154 11.15 -14.94 -3.04
C THR A 154 12.59 -14.47 -3.07
N VAL A 155 12.95 -13.46 -3.86
CA VAL A 155 14.34 -12.97 -3.93
C VAL A 155 14.77 -12.32 -2.62
N VAL A 156 13.86 -11.60 -1.94
CA VAL A 156 14.19 -10.89 -0.70
C VAL A 156 14.17 -11.82 0.51
N LEU A 157 13.14 -12.66 0.67
CA LEU A 157 12.99 -13.53 1.84
C LEU A 157 13.49 -14.95 1.64
N GLY A 158 13.54 -15.45 0.39
CA GLY A 158 13.96 -16.80 0.07
C GLY A 158 15.37 -17.15 0.58
N PRO A 159 16.40 -16.33 0.33
CA PRO A 159 17.75 -16.61 0.82
C PRO A 159 17.81 -16.82 2.34
N TRP A 160 17.02 -16.03 3.09
CA TRP A 160 16.93 -16.19 4.54
C TRP A 160 16.20 -17.49 4.91
N VAL A 161 15.05 -17.77 4.30
CA VAL A 161 14.27 -19.00 4.57
C VAL A 161 15.07 -20.26 4.26
N TRP A 162 15.91 -20.24 3.22
CA TRP A 162 16.75 -21.38 2.83
C TRP A 162 18.02 -21.53 3.68
N SER A 163 18.37 -20.53 4.51
CA SER A 163 19.53 -20.60 5.39
C SER A 163 19.27 -21.32 6.72
N ASP A 164 18.11 -21.97 6.86
CA ASP A 164 17.63 -22.76 8.02
C ASP A 164 17.54 -22.02 9.36
N ASP A 165 17.83 -20.72 9.38
CA ASP A 165 17.49 -19.83 10.47
C ASP A 165 15.98 -19.54 10.40
N ARG A 166 15.20 -20.07 11.36
CA ARG A 166 13.73 -19.92 11.40
C ARG A 166 13.27 -19.13 12.63
N GLY A 167 14.04 -18.12 13.01
CA GLY A 167 13.68 -17.24 14.12
C GLY A 167 12.28 -16.62 13.96
N PRO A 168 11.46 -16.59 15.03
CA PRO A 168 10.14 -15.96 15.00
C PRO A 168 10.24 -14.46 14.75
N LEU A 169 9.18 -13.87 14.21
CA LEU A 169 9.10 -12.42 14.07
C LEU A 169 9.07 -11.77 15.46
N CYS A 170 9.53 -10.53 15.56
CA CYS A 170 9.66 -9.87 16.86
C CYS A 170 8.36 -9.67 17.63
N TRP A 171 7.20 -9.74 16.96
CA TRP A 171 5.87 -9.65 17.57
C TRP A 171 5.19 -11.01 17.77
N GLU A 172 5.89 -12.10 17.44
CA GLU A 172 5.48 -13.49 17.73
C GLU A 172 6.23 -14.05 18.95
N ARG A 173 7.20 -13.30 19.47
CA ARG A 173 7.92 -13.57 20.72
C ARG A 173 7.13 -13.05 21.92
#